data_AF-A0A3M3L5M3-F1
#
_entry.id   AF-A0A3M3L5M3-F1
#
_cell.length_a   1.000
_cell.length_b   1.000
_cell.length_c   1.000
_cell.angle_alpha   90.00
_cell.angle_beta   90.00
_cell.angle_gamma   90.00
#
_symmetry.space_group_name_H-M   'P 1'
#
loop_
_entity.id
_entity.type
_entity.pdbx_description
1 polymer ?
#
loop_
_entity_poly.entity_id
_entity_poly.type
_entity_poly.pdbx_seq_one_letter_code
_entity_poly.pdbx_strand_id
1 'polypeptide(L)'
;MMRSTAEDHWVSWWCNPWQWAHPAWRSRFAEGCGLSVSDCDALMTSRHGLFLQAMGIEPTQPPAPTEVLSRWLALTVSQQDHALDLARRVCFAKEAEGADGQWCQGLAKALRPAMWLQPDSQDERLLLGAWLGPDYWPRVRLFWAPGEVAESLCDVPQNKLQTLWQAILWRITAA
;
A
#
# COMPACT_ATOMS: atom_id res chain seq x y z
N MET A 1 19.87 -18.63 -12.59
CA MET A 1 19.12 -17.59 -11.85
C MET A 1 17.90 -17.24 -12.69
N MET A 2 16.76 -17.90 -12.49
CA MET A 2 15.54 -17.62 -13.24
C MET A 2 15.05 -16.23 -12.83
N ARG A 3 14.82 -15.36 -13.81
CA ARG A 3 14.17 -14.07 -13.56
C ARG A 3 12.75 -14.37 -13.10
N SER A 4 12.47 -14.15 -11.82
CA SER A 4 11.12 -14.14 -11.26
C SER A 4 10.28 -13.19 -12.11
N THR A 5 9.19 -13.69 -12.70
CA THR A 5 8.28 -12.87 -13.48
C THR A 5 7.48 -11.94 -12.56
N ALA A 6 6.83 -10.91 -13.11
CA ALA A 6 5.92 -10.06 -12.35
C ALA A 6 4.75 -10.86 -11.73
N GLU A 7 4.34 -11.94 -12.39
CA GLU A 7 3.33 -12.88 -11.90
C GLU A 7 3.85 -13.66 -10.67
N ASP A 8 5.09 -14.17 -10.72
CA ASP A 8 5.71 -14.86 -9.57
C ASP A 8 5.82 -13.94 -8.35
N HIS A 9 6.20 -12.68 -8.57
CA HIS A 9 6.31 -11.69 -7.50
C HIS A 9 4.93 -11.40 -6.87
N TRP A 10 3.89 -11.29 -7.70
CA TRP A 10 2.52 -11.10 -7.24
C TRP A 10 1.99 -12.31 -6.46
N VAL A 11 2.21 -13.53 -6.95
CA VAL A 11 1.82 -14.76 -6.23
C VAL A 11 2.54 -14.84 -4.90
N SER A 12 3.84 -14.56 -4.88
CA SER A 12 4.64 -14.58 -3.65
C SER A 12 4.12 -13.57 -2.62
N TRP A 13 3.80 -12.35 -3.07
CA TRP A 13 3.20 -11.32 -2.22
C TRP A 13 1.83 -11.74 -1.66
N TRP A 14 0.95 -12.31 -2.48
CA TRP A 14 -0.37 -12.72 -2.02
C TRP A 14 -0.33 -13.87 -1.02
N CYS A 15 0.50 -14.88 -1.30
CA CYS A 15 0.60 -16.09 -0.49
C CYS A 15 1.46 -15.91 0.77
N ASN A 16 2.45 -15.00 0.72
CA ASN A 16 3.40 -14.78 1.81
C ASN A 16 3.49 -13.31 2.27
N PRO A 17 2.37 -12.61 2.55
CA PRO A 17 2.39 -11.16 2.76
C PRO A 17 3.21 -10.72 3.98
N TRP A 18 3.47 -11.63 4.93
CA TRP A 18 4.35 -11.37 6.09
C TRP A 18 5.81 -11.07 5.73
N GLN A 19 6.26 -11.40 4.51
CA GLN A 19 7.60 -11.03 4.05
C GLN A 19 7.72 -9.53 3.77
N TRP A 20 6.60 -8.87 3.45
CA TRP A 20 6.50 -7.43 3.22
C TRP A 20 5.87 -6.68 4.40
N ALA A 21 5.34 -7.40 5.39
CA ALA A 21 4.69 -6.80 6.54
C ALA A 21 5.70 -6.09 7.46
N HIS A 22 5.30 -4.96 8.03
CA HIS A 22 6.04 -4.28 9.07
C HIS A 22 6.33 -5.24 10.24
N PRO A 23 7.54 -5.26 10.82
CA PRO A 23 7.93 -6.21 11.86
C PRO A 23 6.99 -6.26 13.07
N ALA A 24 6.35 -5.13 13.40
CA ALA A 24 5.38 -5.05 14.50
C ALA A 24 4.15 -5.96 14.32
N TRP A 25 3.77 -6.33 13.09
CA TRP A 25 2.72 -7.33 12.87
C TRP A 25 3.13 -8.72 13.33
N ARG A 26 4.40 -9.09 13.13
CA ARG A 26 4.93 -10.37 13.63
C ARG A 26 4.97 -10.39 15.15
N SER A 27 5.40 -9.29 15.78
CA SER A 27 5.38 -9.15 17.24
C SER A 27 3.96 -9.26 17.80
N ARG A 28 2.98 -8.58 17.17
CA ARG A 28 1.57 -8.66 17.56
C ARG A 28 1.00 -10.07 17.43
N PHE A 29 1.34 -10.78 16.35
CA PHE A 29 0.92 -12.16 16.15
C PHE A 29 1.53 -13.09 17.20
N ALA A 30 2.83 -12.95 17.47
CA ALA A 30 3.54 -13.72 18.49
C ALA A 30 2.92 -13.53 19.88
N GLU A 31 2.67 -12.28 20.27
CA GLU A 31 2.00 -11.95 21.53
C GLU A 31 0.59 -12.57 21.59
N GLY A 32 -0.20 -12.43 20.53
CA GLY A 32 -1.54 -13.00 20.45
C GLY A 32 -1.59 -14.54 20.51
N CYS A 33 -0.52 -15.22 20.10
CA CYS A 33 -0.38 -16.67 20.18
C CYS A 33 0.36 -17.15 21.45
N GLY A 34 0.90 -16.24 22.27
CA GLY A 34 1.77 -16.60 23.40
C GLY A 34 3.08 -17.28 22.98
N LEU A 35 3.60 -16.93 21.80
CA LEU A 35 4.81 -17.52 21.21
C LEU A 35 5.97 -16.51 21.18
N SER A 36 7.18 -17.01 20.99
CA SER A 36 8.30 -16.16 20.59
C SER A 36 8.18 -15.76 19.11
N VAL A 37 8.83 -14.67 18.71
CA VAL A 37 8.83 -14.23 17.30
C VAL A 37 9.48 -15.28 16.39
N SER A 38 10.51 -15.99 16.86
CA SER A 38 11.16 -17.06 16.08
C SER A 38 10.25 -18.27 15.86
N ASP A 39 9.43 -18.64 16.84
CA ASP A 39 8.48 -19.76 16.69
C ASP A 39 7.35 -19.40 15.71
N CYS A 40 7.04 -18.11 15.58
CA CYS A 40 6.04 -17.62 14.64
C CYS A 40 6.43 -17.81 13.18
N ASP A 41 7.72 -17.73 12.82
CA ASP A 41 8.15 -17.91 11.42
C ASP A 41 7.84 -19.34 10.93
N ALA A 42 8.03 -20.35 11.78
CA ALA A 42 7.66 -21.74 11.50
C ALA A 42 6.13 -21.91 11.38
N LEU A 43 5.38 -21.22 12.25
CA LEU A 43 3.91 -21.25 12.23
C LEU A 43 3.35 -20.58 10.96
N MET A 44 3.90 -19.43 10.54
CA MET A 44 3.47 -18.73 9.32
C MET A 44 3.71 -19.57 8.07
N THR A 45 4.80 -20.34 8.02
CA THR A 45 5.11 -21.22 6.89
C THR A 45 4.08 -22.35 6.73
N SER A 46 3.58 -22.91 7.82
CA SER A 46 2.66 -24.07 7.80
C SER A 46 1.18 -23.70 7.94
N ARG A 47 0.88 -22.58 8.60
CA ARG A 47 -0.47 -22.13 8.96
C ARG A 47 -0.67 -20.64 8.70
N HIS A 48 -0.23 -20.16 7.54
CA HIS A 48 -0.36 -18.76 7.11
C HIS A 48 -1.80 -18.19 7.24
N GLY A 49 -2.83 -19.02 7.08
CA GLY A 49 -4.22 -18.61 7.29
C GLY A 49 -4.50 -18.08 8.69
N LEU A 50 -3.84 -18.61 9.74
CA LEU A 50 -3.98 -18.13 11.11
C LEU A 50 -3.39 -16.73 11.29
N PHE A 51 -2.26 -16.45 10.64
CA PHE A 51 -1.68 -15.12 10.63
C PHE A 51 -2.66 -14.12 9.99
N LEU A 52 -3.17 -14.42 8.80
CA LEU A 52 -4.13 -13.56 8.11
C LEU A 52 -5.38 -13.28 8.98
N GLN A 53 -5.97 -14.32 9.55
CA GLN A 53 -7.13 -14.19 10.43
C GLN A 53 -6.85 -13.34 11.67
N ALA A 54 -5.70 -13.53 12.31
CA ALA A 54 -5.29 -12.74 13.48
C ALA A 54 -5.13 -11.24 13.14
N MET A 55 -4.79 -10.92 11.88
CA MET A 55 -4.72 -9.55 11.40
C MET A 55 -6.09 -9.03 10.91
N GLY A 56 -7.16 -9.82 10.93
CA GLY A 56 -8.47 -9.44 10.39
C GLY A 56 -8.56 -9.54 8.86
N ILE A 57 -7.72 -10.38 8.24
CA ILE A 57 -7.72 -10.63 6.80
C ILE A 57 -8.30 -12.01 6.55
N GLU A 58 -9.33 -12.08 5.71
CA GLU A 58 -9.90 -13.36 5.30
C GLU A 58 -8.94 -14.12 4.37
N PRO A 59 -8.61 -15.39 4.67
CA PRO A 59 -7.82 -16.22 3.76
C PRO A 59 -8.64 -16.62 2.52
N THR A 60 -8.57 -15.80 1.49
CA THR A 60 -9.25 -16.01 0.20
C THR A 60 -8.28 -16.43 -0.91
N GLN A 61 -8.84 -16.98 -2.00
CA GLN A 61 -8.09 -17.19 -3.22
C GLN A 61 -7.61 -15.86 -3.80
N PRO A 62 -6.42 -15.82 -4.43
CA PRO A 62 -5.93 -14.60 -5.06
C PRO A 62 -6.88 -14.11 -6.16
N PRO A 63 -7.27 -12.82 -6.15
CA PRO A 63 -7.99 -12.21 -7.26
C PRO A 63 -7.06 -12.07 -8.49
N ALA A 64 -7.58 -11.68 -9.64
CA ALA A 64 -6.73 -11.46 -10.82
C ALA A 64 -5.75 -10.30 -10.58
N PRO A 65 -4.43 -10.46 -10.82
CA PRO A 65 -3.48 -9.37 -10.65
C PRO A 65 -3.88 -8.15 -11.49
N THR A 66 -3.85 -6.96 -10.89
CA THR A 66 -4.06 -5.71 -11.62
C THR A 66 -2.71 -5.14 -12.03
N GLU A 67 -2.63 -4.56 -13.23
CA GLU A 67 -1.42 -3.87 -13.71
C GLU A 67 -0.94 -2.82 -12.70
N VAL A 68 -1.90 -2.15 -12.06
CA VAL A 68 -1.69 -1.17 -11.00
C VAL A 68 -0.91 -1.75 -9.82
N LEU A 69 -1.40 -2.86 -9.24
CA LEU A 69 -0.74 -3.48 -8.12
C LEU A 69 0.63 -4.02 -8.51
N SER A 70 0.77 -4.61 -9.71
CA SER A 70 2.05 -5.08 -10.21
C SER A 70 3.07 -3.95 -10.31
N ARG A 71 2.67 -2.77 -10.80
CA ARG A 71 3.54 -1.58 -10.86
C ARG A 71 3.93 -1.09 -9.47
N TRP A 72 3.01 -1.08 -8.51
CA TRP A 72 3.29 -0.72 -7.13
C TRP A 72 4.30 -1.69 -6.47
N LEU A 73 4.05 -2.99 -6.58
CA LEU A 73 4.91 -4.04 -6.00
C LEU A 73 6.29 -4.09 -6.68
N ALA A 74 6.42 -3.61 -7.91
CA ALA A 74 7.71 -3.52 -8.60
C ALA A 74 8.58 -2.35 -8.11
N LEU A 75 8.03 -1.39 -7.37
CA LEU A 75 8.78 -0.29 -6.79
C LEU A 75 9.65 -0.78 -5.62
N THR A 76 10.85 -0.21 -5.49
CA THR A 76 11.66 -0.33 -4.27
C THR A 76 10.98 0.38 -3.10
N VAL A 77 11.37 0.06 -1.86
CA VAL A 77 10.82 0.72 -0.65
C VAL A 77 10.98 2.25 -0.73
N SER A 78 12.17 2.74 -1.11
CA SER A 78 12.41 4.18 -1.28
C SER A 78 11.52 4.81 -2.36
N GLN A 79 11.17 4.08 -3.42
CA GLN A 79 10.26 4.55 -4.46
C GLN A 79 8.81 4.55 -3.98
N GLN A 80 8.40 3.57 -3.17
CA GLN A 80 7.07 3.56 -2.55
C GLN A 80 6.91 4.74 -1.58
N ASP A 81 7.92 5.00 -0.74
CA ASP A 81 7.93 6.14 0.17
C ASP A 81 7.85 7.47 -0.58
N HIS A 82 8.62 7.61 -1.69
CA HIS A 82 8.55 8.80 -2.54
C HIS A 82 7.18 8.93 -3.23
N ALA A 83 6.54 7.82 -3.61
CA ALA A 83 5.18 7.84 -4.16
C ALA A 83 4.16 8.38 -3.18
N LEU A 84 4.23 7.93 -1.93
CA LEU A 84 3.36 8.41 -0.86
C LEU A 84 3.63 9.89 -0.58
N ASP A 85 4.89 10.32 -0.50
CA ASP A 85 5.23 11.74 -0.34
C ASP A 85 4.65 12.62 -1.46
N LEU A 86 4.74 12.18 -2.72
CA LEU A 86 4.14 12.89 -3.85
C LEU A 86 2.62 12.96 -3.72
N ALA A 87 1.95 11.86 -3.38
CA ALA A 87 0.51 11.83 -3.16
C ALA A 87 0.08 12.80 -2.04
N ARG A 88 0.81 12.77 -0.91
CA ARG A 88 0.62 13.67 0.22
C ARG A 88 0.76 15.13 -0.18
N ARG A 89 1.80 15.46 -0.97
CA ARG A 89 2.05 16.83 -1.41
C ARG A 89 1.06 17.34 -2.44
N VAL A 90 0.56 16.46 -3.31
CA VAL A 90 -0.48 16.80 -4.28
C VAL A 90 -1.83 17.02 -3.58
N CYS A 91 -2.17 16.19 -2.59
CA CYS A 91 -3.50 16.15 -2.00
C CYS A 91 -3.67 17.06 -0.78
N PHE A 92 -2.63 17.22 0.03
CA PHE A 92 -2.73 17.83 1.37
C PHE A 92 -1.80 19.02 1.59
N ALA A 93 -0.66 19.09 0.88
CA ALA A 93 0.29 20.19 1.08
C ALA A 93 -0.13 21.48 0.35
N LYS A 94 0.20 22.62 0.97
CA LYS A 94 -0.05 23.95 0.39
C LYS A 94 1.17 24.51 -0.34
N GLU A 95 2.36 23.97 -0.10
CA GLU A 95 3.64 24.58 -0.50
C GLU A 95 4.38 23.74 -1.55
N ALA A 96 5.01 24.41 -2.52
CA ALA A 96 5.94 23.79 -3.46
C ALA A 96 7.37 23.93 -2.97
N GLU A 97 7.74 23.11 -2.00
CA GLU A 97 9.14 22.96 -1.62
C GLU A 97 9.73 21.69 -2.24
N GLY A 98 11.04 21.69 -2.45
CA GLY A 98 11.80 20.56 -2.99
C GLY A 98 11.73 20.37 -4.50
N ALA A 99 12.50 19.40 -5.00
CA ALA A 99 12.71 19.15 -6.43
C ALA A 99 11.40 18.86 -7.21
N ASP A 100 10.42 18.22 -6.57
CA ASP A 100 9.12 17.93 -7.19
C ASP A 100 8.04 18.98 -6.92
N GLY A 101 8.37 20.09 -6.23
CA GLY A 101 7.36 21.02 -5.71
C GLY A 101 6.47 21.62 -6.81
N GLN A 102 7.09 22.11 -7.88
CA GLN A 102 6.36 22.69 -9.03
C GLN A 102 5.50 21.64 -9.74
N TRP A 103 5.98 20.40 -9.84
CA TRP A 103 5.23 19.30 -10.45
C TRP A 103 4.00 18.95 -9.60
N CYS A 104 4.18 18.80 -8.28
CA CYS A 104 3.09 18.53 -7.34
C CYS A 104 2.02 19.64 -7.40
N GLN A 105 2.43 20.91 -7.42
CA GLN A 105 1.51 22.04 -7.56
C GLN A 105 0.73 22.02 -8.88
N GLY A 106 1.39 21.70 -10.00
CA GLY A 106 0.74 21.57 -11.29
C GLY A 106 -0.33 20.49 -11.27
N LEU A 107 0.01 19.32 -10.72
CA LEU A 107 -0.93 18.20 -10.60
C LEU A 107 -2.08 18.51 -9.62
N ALA A 108 -1.80 19.16 -8.48
CA ALA A 108 -2.81 19.57 -7.52
C ALA A 108 -3.82 20.55 -8.13
N LYS A 109 -3.36 21.53 -8.93
CA LYS A 109 -4.23 22.47 -9.66
C LYS A 109 -5.13 21.76 -10.67
N ALA A 110 -4.61 20.73 -11.35
CA ALA A 110 -5.37 19.95 -12.33
C ALA A 110 -6.39 19.03 -11.68
N LEU A 111 -6.00 18.31 -10.62
CA LEU A 111 -6.85 17.34 -9.94
C LEU A 111 -7.90 17.98 -9.04
N ARG A 112 -7.58 19.16 -8.47
CA ARG A 112 -8.35 19.89 -7.46
C ARG A 112 -8.79 18.99 -6.29
N PRO A 113 -7.85 18.42 -5.50
CA PRO A 113 -8.17 17.47 -4.43
C PRO A 113 -9.22 17.97 -3.44
N ALA A 114 -9.22 19.27 -3.12
CA ALA A 114 -10.22 19.89 -2.24
C ALA A 114 -11.68 19.78 -2.71
N MET A 115 -11.95 19.39 -3.97
CA MET A 115 -13.30 19.18 -4.49
C MET A 115 -13.86 17.79 -4.25
N TRP A 116 -13.02 16.83 -3.84
CA TRP A 116 -13.39 15.42 -3.72
C TRP A 116 -12.74 14.70 -2.53
N LEU A 117 -11.79 15.33 -1.84
CA LEU A 117 -11.28 14.89 -0.55
C LEU A 117 -12.01 15.58 0.58
N GLN A 118 -12.32 14.82 1.61
CA GLN A 118 -12.81 15.39 2.86
C GLN A 118 -11.64 16.09 3.59
N PRO A 119 -11.87 17.27 4.22
CA PRO A 119 -10.80 18.03 4.87
C PRO A 119 -10.07 17.29 6.00
N ASP A 120 -10.72 16.31 6.62
CA ASP A 120 -10.21 15.47 7.70
C ASP A 120 -9.46 14.22 7.22
N SER A 121 -9.63 13.83 5.95
CA SER A 121 -8.87 12.74 5.33
C SER A 121 -7.47 13.23 4.99
N GLN A 122 -6.48 12.91 5.82
CA GLN A 122 -5.09 13.38 5.69
C GLN A 122 -4.07 12.26 5.47
N ASP A 123 -4.51 11.07 5.08
CA ASP A 123 -3.61 9.91 4.89
C ASP A 123 -3.57 9.46 3.44
N GLU A 124 -2.44 9.69 2.77
CA GLU A 124 -2.20 9.29 1.38
C GLU A 124 -2.25 7.77 1.18
N ARG A 125 -1.97 6.99 2.22
CA ARG A 125 -2.00 5.52 2.16
C ARG A 125 -3.44 5.03 1.98
N LEU A 126 -4.42 5.77 2.50
CA LEU A 126 -5.84 5.49 2.27
C LEU A 126 -6.26 5.80 0.83
N LEU A 127 -5.63 6.77 0.16
CA LEU A 127 -5.85 7.04 -1.27
C LEU A 127 -5.30 5.91 -2.14
N LEU A 128 -4.17 5.32 -1.73
CA LEU A 128 -3.61 4.13 -2.38
C LEU A 128 -4.55 2.95 -2.16
N GLY A 129 -4.99 2.73 -0.93
CA GLY A 129 -5.96 1.68 -0.60
C GLY A 129 -7.27 1.80 -1.37
N ALA A 130 -7.84 3.01 -1.46
CA ALA A 130 -9.06 3.27 -2.22
C ALA A 130 -8.87 2.99 -3.71
N TRP A 131 -7.68 3.27 -4.25
CA TRP A 131 -7.39 3.00 -5.66
C TRP A 131 -7.24 1.51 -5.95
N LEU A 132 -6.54 0.78 -5.07
CA LEU A 132 -6.35 -0.66 -5.18
C LEU A 132 -7.65 -1.42 -4.92
N GLY A 133 -8.48 -0.93 -4.01
CA GLY A 133 -9.76 -1.52 -3.66
C GLY A 133 -9.69 -2.54 -2.51
N PRO A 134 -10.86 -3.01 -2.06
CA PRO A 134 -11.00 -3.80 -0.84
C PRO A 134 -10.36 -5.19 -0.91
N ASP A 135 -10.18 -5.75 -2.10
CA ASP A 135 -9.60 -7.08 -2.28
C ASP A 135 -8.10 -7.13 -1.93
N TYR A 136 -7.41 -6.00 -2.12
CA TYR A 136 -5.96 -5.89 -1.91
C TYR A 136 -5.59 -5.13 -0.65
N TRP A 137 -6.40 -4.13 -0.29
CA TRP A 137 -6.10 -3.23 0.82
C TRP A 137 -5.72 -3.92 2.14
N PRO A 138 -6.42 -4.97 2.59
CA PRO A 138 -6.11 -5.64 3.85
C PRO A 138 -4.69 -6.21 3.90
N ARG A 139 -4.11 -6.60 2.77
CA ARG A 139 -2.73 -7.09 2.66
C ARG A 139 -1.73 -5.96 2.45
N VAL A 140 -2.08 -4.94 1.65
CA VAL A 140 -1.20 -3.78 1.40
C VAL A 140 -0.95 -2.99 2.69
N ARG A 141 -1.98 -2.81 3.53
CA ARG A 141 -1.82 -2.10 4.81
C ARG A 141 -0.80 -2.74 5.76
N LEU A 142 -0.46 -4.02 5.55
CA LEU A 142 0.54 -4.70 6.38
C LEU A 142 1.93 -4.07 6.24
N PHE A 143 2.19 -3.27 5.19
CA PHE A 143 3.48 -2.60 4.99
C PHE A 143 3.78 -1.57 6.09
N TRP A 144 2.75 -1.06 6.75
CA TRP A 144 2.84 -0.09 7.85
C TRP A 144 2.53 -0.76 9.19
N ALA A 145 2.91 -0.13 10.31
CA ALA A 145 2.74 -0.76 11.61
C ALA A 145 1.24 -0.92 11.97
N PRO A 146 0.88 -1.89 12.83
CA PRO A 146 -0.50 -2.09 13.26
C PRO A 146 -1.09 -0.80 13.85
N GLY A 147 -2.22 -0.33 13.30
CA GLY A 147 -2.91 0.87 13.77
C GLY A 147 -2.39 2.19 13.20
N GLU A 148 -1.33 2.19 12.38
CA GLU A 148 -0.84 3.42 11.72
C GLU A 148 -1.75 3.89 10.58
N VAL A 149 -2.51 2.98 9.99
CA VAL A 149 -3.42 3.26 8.88
C VAL A 149 -4.80 2.69 9.18
N ALA A 150 -5.84 3.43 8.83
CA ALA A 150 -7.22 2.99 9.02
C ALA A 150 -7.52 1.74 8.17
N GLU A 151 -8.39 0.87 8.71
CA GLU A 151 -8.81 -0.35 8.00
C GLU A 151 -9.85 -0.04 6.91
N SER A 152 -10.69 0.96 7.15
CA SER A 152 -11.73 1.39 6.21
C SER A 152 -11.16 2.32 5.16
N LEU A 153 -11.52 2.07 3.90
CA LEU A 153 -11.14 2.90 2.77
C LEU A 153 -11.97 4.19 2.72
N CYS A 154 -11.36 5.25 2.21
CA CYS A 154 -12.05 6.50 1.93
C CYS A 154 -12.92 6.38 0.66
N ASP A 155 -14.09 7.01 0.67
CA ASP A 155 -14.96 7.07 -0.52
C ASP A 155 -14.51 8.23 -1.41
N VAL A 156 -13.71 7.89 -2.43
CA VAL A 156 -13.07 8.84 -3.33
C VAL A 156 -13.34 8.46 -4.79
N PRO A 157 -13.60 9.42 -5.70
CA PRO A 157 -13.86 9.11 -7.09
C PRO A 157 -12.70 8.36 -7.77
N GLN A 158 -12.98 7.15 -8.29
CA GLN A 158 -11.96 6.27 -8.86
C GLN A 158 -11.21 6.90 -10.04
N ASN A 159 -11.87 7.73 -10.85
CA ASN A 159 -11.22 8.44 -11.95
C ASN A 159 -10.15 9.44 -11.47
N LYS A 160 -10.34 10.05 -10.29
CA LYS A 160 -9.36 10.96 -9.68
C LYS A 160 -8.17 10.18 -9.14
N LEU A 161 -8.41 9.07 -8.45
CA LEU A 161 -7.37 8.17 -7.97
C LEU A 161 -6.55 7.60 -9.11
N GLN A 162 -7.20 7.14 -10.18
CA GLN A 162 -6.52 6.65 -11.38
C GLN A 162 -5.56 7.71 -11.96
N THR A 163 -6.04 8.95 -12.12
CA THR A 163 -5.23 10.04 -12.67
C THR A 163 -4.06 10.38 -11.74
N LEU A 164 -4.31 10.47 -10.43
CA LEU A 164 -3.29 10.74 -9.41
C LEU A 164 -2.17 9.70 -9.46
N TRP A 165 -2.52 8.42 -9.30
CA TRP A 165 -1.52 7.38 -9.14
C TRP A 165 -0.81 7.03 -10.44
N GLN A 166 -1.46 7.12 -11.61
CA GLN A 166 -0.75 6.99 -12.88
C GLN A 166 0.30 8.08 -13.07
N ALA A 167 -0.02 9.34 -12.72
CA ALA A 167 0.93 10.45 -12.82
C ALA A 167 2.11 10.26 -11.86
N ILE A 168 1.86 9.82 -10.62
CA ILE A 168 2.89 9.54 -9.61
C ILE A 168 3.78 8.37 -10.04
N LEU A 169 3.19 7.24 -10.44
CA LEU A 169 3.96 6.09 -10.90
C LEU A 169 4.82 6.43 -12.12
N TRP A 170 4.31 7.26 -13.04
CA TRP A 170 5.11 7.76 -14.15
C TRP A 170 6.27 8.63 -13.66
N ARG A 171 6.03 9.56 -12.73
CA ARG A 171 7.06 10.46 -12.18
C ARG A 171 8.21 9.70 -11.53
N ILE A 172 7.92 8.59 -10.85
CA ILE A 172 8.90 7.77 -10.12
C ILE A 172 9.67 6.81 -11.03
N THR A 173 9.01 6.32 -12.08
CA THR A 173 9.61 5.31 -12.99
C THR A 173 10.33 5.94 -14.17
N ALA A 174 10.03 7.20 -14.51
CA ALA A 174 10.68 7.95 -15.58
C ALA A 174 11.86 8.83 -15.12
N ALA A 175 12.07 8.95 -13.79
CA ALA A 175 13.20 9.65 -13.19
C ALA A 175 14.40 8.70 -13.03
#